data_AF-A0A9J7MMA9-F1
#
_entry.id   AF-A0A9J7MMA9-F1
#
_cell.length_a   1.000
_cell.length_b   1.000
_cell.length_c   1.000
_cell.angle_alpha   90.00
_cell.angle_beta   90.00
_cell.angle_gamma   90.00
#
_symmetry.space_group_name_H-M   'P 1'
#
loop_
_entity.id
_entity.type
_entity.pdbx_description
1 polymer ?
#
loop_
_entity_poly.entity_id
_entity_poly.type
_entity_poly.pdbx_seq_one_letter_code
_entity_poly.pdbx_strand_id
1 'polypeptide(L)'
;MAMALYVAAIVRCHHRDQGEGIEHRYKYAERLLQGVTSKGSQDKEQQTENKEKTSPAKVAKTFQNMDKKRATGCNTDIVLVGYAQLMVEGIVNDNNMLETEAIKSLGDVYLKRGTETGDTRDLTKATALYNTALARCNNVQGTVAIVHRLLYTAKIRQDITTKSIKKSTRTKRQQNVRGRKDHISPFSTATLNDSTNDQMHRLHRAPELQKAENPTGADDDTEYEEHLHDGSRALQTGDLDTAEQSFSAALKSVHVQGQHKKEAEPLYKLGKVYLRRGIRSKDGGDFTKAAALCNAALGEAEILMITP
;
A
#
# COMPACT_ATOMS: atom_id res chain seq x y z
N MET A 1 -16.85 -20.44 25.10
CA MET A 1 -16.39 -19.32 24.25
C MET A 1 -15.42 -18.39 24.97
N ALA A 2 -15.77 -17.83 26.15
CA ALA A 2 -14.88 -16.90 26.87
C ALA A 2 -13.48 -17.47 27.20
N MET A 3 -13.39 -18.72 27.65
CA MET A 3 -12.10 -19.36 27.96
C MET A 3 -11.21 -19.54 26.73
N ALA A 4 -11.78 -19.95 25.59
CA ALA A 4 -11.04 -20.09 24.34
C ALA A 4 -10.45 -18.76 23.88
N LEU A 5 -11.18 -17.65 24.07
CA LEU A 5 -10.67 -16.31 23.77
C LEU A 5 -9.52 -15.89 24.67
N TYR A 6 -9.56 -16.23 25.96
CA TYR A 6 -8.44 -15.96 26.86
C TYR A 6 -7.19 -16.76 26.49
N VAL A 7 -7.34 -18.06 26.17
CA VAL A 7 -6.23 -18.90 25.69
C VAL A 7 -5.63 -18.33 24.40
N ALA A 8 -6.49 -18.02 23.42
CA ALA A 8 -6.09 -17.42 22.16
C ALA A 8 -5.38 -16.07 22.35
N ALA A 9 -5.84 -15.26 23.31
CA ALA A 9 -5.25 -13.97 23.64
C ALA A 9 -3.89 -14.11 24.32
N ILE A 10 -3.71 -15.09 25.23
CA ILE A 10 -2.41 -15.38 25.87
C ILE A 10 -1.36 -15.72 24.80
N VAL A 11 -1.68 -16.61 23.87
CA VAL A 11 -0.77 -17.03 22.78
C VAL A 11 -0.41 -15.85 21.87
N ARG A 12 -1.32 -14.89 21.67
CA ARG A 12 -1.17 -13.79 20.72
C ARG A 12 -0.67 -12.49 21.37
N CYS A 13 -0.51 -12.42 22.69
CA CYS A 13 -0.09 -11.20 23.38
C CYS A 13 1.45 -11.05 23.34
N HIS A 14 1.93 -10.00 22.68
CA HIS A 14 3.37 -9.72 22.54
C HIS A 14 3.91 -8.75 23.61
N HIS A 15 3.02 -8.22 24.46
CA HIS A 15 3.36 -7.31 25.57
C HIS A 15 3.29 -8.08 26.89
N ARG A 16 4.42 -8.19 27.58
CA ARG A 16 4.58 -8.99 28.81
C ARG A 16 3.57 -8.59 29.89
N ASP A 17 3.43 -7.30 30.11
CA ASP A 17 2.58 -6.64 31.10
C ASP A 17 1.07 -6.78 30.79
N GLN A 18 0.67 -6.80 29.52
CA GLN A 18 -0.72 -7.13 29.14
C GLN A 18 -0.99 -8.64 29.23
N GLY A 19 0.01 -9.47 28.91
CA GLY A 19 -0.06 -10.93 29.00
C GLY A 19 -0.37 -11.40 30.42
N GLU A 20 0.33 -10.87 31.43
CA GLU A 20 0.09 -11.18 32.85
C GLU A 20 -1.35 -10.85 33.28
N GLY A 21 -1.87 -9.70 32.82
CA GLY A 21 -3.25 -9.29 33.10
C GLY A 21 -4.31 -10.20 32.46
N ILE A 22 -4.04 -10.76 31.27
CA ILE A 22 -4.91 -11.73 30.60
C ILE A 22 -4.84 -13.09 31.29
N GLU A 23 -3.63 -13.51 31.69
CA GLU A 23 -3.42 -14.77 32.41
C GLU A 23 -4.12 -14.79 33.77
N HIS A 24 -4.07 -13.66 34.50
CA HIS A 24 -4.80 -13.52 35.76
C HIS A 24 -6.32 -13.62 35.55
N ARG A 25 -6.86 -13.00 34.49
CA ARG A 25 -8.30 -13.09 34.16
C ARG A 25 -8.70 -14.49 33.72
N TYR A 26 -7.84 -15.19 32.98
CA TYR A 26 -8.02 -16.59 32.62
C TYR A 26 -8.12 -17.46 33.87
N LYS A 27 -7.13 -17.38 34.78
CA LYS A 27 -7.10 -18.13 36.05
C LYS A 27 -8.32 -17.83 36.93
N TYR A 28 -8.75 -16.57 36.96
CA TYR A 28 -9.97 -16.17 37.68
C TYR A 28 -11.23 -16.79 37.07
N ALA A 29 -11.39 -16.72 35.74
CA ALA A 29 -12.52 -17.31 35.04
C ALA A 29 -12.54 -18.85 35.15
N GLU A 30 -11.37 -19.49 35.13
CA GLU A 30 -11.20 -20.93 35.36
C GLU A 30 -11.66 -21.33 36.76
N ARG A 31 -11.25 -20.60 37.81
CA ARG A 31 -11.70 -20.86 39.19
C ARG A 31 -13.20 -20.68 39.37
N LEU A 32 -13.79 -19.67 38.74
CA LEU A 32 -15.24 -19.49 38.72
C LEU A 32 -15.95 -20.69 38.08
N LEU A 33 -15.42 -21.20 36.96
CA LEU A 33 -15.97 -22.38 36.30
C LEU A 33 -15.80 -23.64 37.17
N GLN A 34 -14.64 -23.85 37.80
CA GLN A 34 -14.42 -24.98 38.72
C GLN A 34 -15.38 -24.95 39.91
N GLY A 35 -15.70 -23.77 40.46
CA GLY A 35 -16.70 -23.60 41.53
C GLY A 35 -18.13 -23.93 41.09
N VAL A 36 -18.47 -23.69 39.82
CA VAL A 36 -19.79 -24.01 39.23
C VAL A 36 -19.89 -25.49 38.82
N THR A 37 -18.77 -26.12 38.44
CA THR A 37 -18.74 -27.52 37.96
C THR A 37 -18.72 -28.54 39.12
N SER A 38 -18.59 -28.10 40.37
CA SER A 38 -18.66 -28.97 41.57
C SER A 38 -20.07 -29.49 41.90
N LYS A 39 -21.12 -29.07 41.17
CA LYS A 39 -22.48 -29.62 41.26
C LYS A 39 -23.12 -29.66 39.88
N GLY A 40 -22.87 -30.73 39.14
CA GLY A 40 -23.52 -30.96 37.86
C GLY A 40 -22.67 -31.82 36.95
N SER A 41 -22.88 -33.13 37.03
CA SER A 41 -22.32 -34.11 36.11
C SER A 41 -22.89 -33.96 34.70
N GLN A 42 -22.05 -34.39 33.76
CA GLN A 42 -22.34 -34.94 32.44
C GLN A 42 -22.40 -34.04 31.21
N ASP A 43 -21.53 -34.48 30.29
CA ASP A 43 -21.68 -34.58 28.84
C ASP A 43 -21.62 -33.29 28.04
N LYS A 44 -20.46 -33.11 27.39
CA LYS A 44 -20.42 -32.76 25.98
C LYS A 44 -19.11 -33.22 25.34
N GLU A 45 -19.25 -34.34 24.65
CA GLU A 45 -18.66 -34.67 23.36
C GLU A 45 -17.40 -33.87 22.98
N GLN A 46 -16.29 -34.59 23.00
CA GLN A 46 -15.23 -34.38 22.04
C GLN A 46 -15.83 -34.52 20.63
N GLN A 47 -16.21 -33.41 20.02
CA GLN A 47 -16.20 -33.33 18.57
C GLN A 47 -14.73 -33.22 18.14
N THR A 48 -14.12 -34.37 17.91
CA THR A 48 -13.09 -34.53 16.90
C THR A 48 -13.70 -34.15 15.56
N GLU A 49 -13.83 -32.86 15.28
CA GLU A 49 -14.02 -32.41 13.92
C GLU A 49 -12.68 -32.47 13.21
N ASN A 50 -12.65 -33.36 12.22
CA ASN A 50 -11.65 -33.46 11.18
C ASN A 50 -11.02 -32.09 10.92
N LYS A 51 -9.69 -32.04 10.98
CA LYS A 51 -8.85 -30.94 10.48
C LYS A 51 -8.97 -30.89 8.94
N GLU A 52 -10.20 -30.74 8.45
CA GLU A 52 -10.53 -30.49 7.07
C GLU A 52 -9.93 -29.12 6.76
N LYS A 53 -8.82 -29.12 6.02
CA LYS A 53 -8.14 -27.90 5.58
C LYS A 53 -9.20 -26.94 5.05
N THR A 54 -9.36 -25.81 5.73
CA THR A 54 -10.37 -24.83 5.35
C THR A 54 -10.05 -24.39 3.92
N SER A 55 -10.93 -24.69 2.98
CA SER A 55 -10.76 -24.29 1.57
C SER A 55 -11.17 -22.82 1.40
N PRO A 56 -10.51 -22.05 0.51
CA PRO A 56 -10.91 -20.69 0.17
C PRO A 56 -12.40 -20.58 -0.23
N ALA A 57 -12.94 -21.61 -0.89
CA ALA A 57 -14.36 -21.65 -1.25
C ALA A 57 -15.29 -21.76 -0.02
N LYS A 58 -14.87 -22.53 1.00
CA LYS A 58 -15.62 -22.67 2.26
C LYS A 58 -15.61 -21.35 3.03
N VAL A 59 -14.46 -20.67 3.08
CA VAL A 59 -14.37 -19.32 3.67
C VAL A 59 -15.21 -18.32 2.89
N ALA A 60 -15.10 -18.25 1.56
CA ALA A 60 -15.92 -17.34 0.77
C ALA A 60 -17.43 -17.54 1.01
N LYS A 61 -17.87 -18.79 1.21
CA LYS A 61 -19.27 -19.11 1.52
C LYS A 61 -19.74 -18.52 2.85
N THR A 62 -18.90 -18.45 3.89
CA THR A 62 -19.31 -17.87 5.18
C THR A 62 -19.52 -16.36 5.12
N PHE A 63 -18.86 -15.67 4.19
CA PHE A 63 -18.98 -14.22 4.01
C PHE A 63 -20.18 -13.79 3.17
N GLN A 64 -20.74 -14.69 2.33
CA GLN A 64 -21.81 -14.35 1.39
C GLN A 64 -23.00 -13.62 2.01
N ASN A 65 -23.42 -14.01 3.21
CA ASN A 65 -24.55 -13.34 3.89
C ASN A 65 -24.20 -11.89 4.23
N MET A 66 -23.01 -11.65 4.78
CA MET A 66 -22.57 -10.29 5.15
C MET A 66 -22.28 -9.44 3.92
N ASP A 67 -21.68 -10.03 2.89
CA ASP A 67 -21.42 -9.36 1.62
C ASP A 67 -22.72 -8.92 0.93
N LYS A 68 -23.76 -9.77 0.97
CA LYS A 68 -25.10 -9.41 0.50
C LYS A 68 -25.69 -8.25 1.31
N LYS A 69 -25.66 -8.31 2.65
CA LYS A 69 -26.14 -7.21 3.50
C LYS A 69 -25.39 -5.90 3.25
N ARG A 70 -24.09 -5.98 3.02
CA ARG A 70 -23.24 -4.84 2.65
C ARG A 70 -23.61 -4.27 1.29
N ALA A 71 -23.92 -5.12 0.31
CA ALA A 71 -24.33 -4.72 -1.04
C ALA A 71 -25.72 -4.06 -1.05
N THR A 72 -26.65 -4.52 -0.21
CA THR A 72 -27.99 -3.91 -0.09
C THR A 72 -27.99 -2.58 0.68
N GLY A 73 -26.83 -2.06 1.09
CA GLY A 73 -26.74 -0.80 1.83
C GLY A 73 -27.26 -0.89 3.27
N CYS A 74 -27.25 -2.09 3.87
CA CYS A 74 -27.66 -2.27 5.27
C CYS A 74 -26.78 -1.43 6.21
N ASN A 75 -27.31 -1.11 7.40
CA ASN A 75 -26.60 -0.33 8.42
C ASN A 75 -25.19 -0.88 8.64
N THR A 76 -24.21 0.00 8.49
CA THR A 76 -22.77 -0.31 8.61
C THR A 76 -22.45 -1.05 9.90
N ASP A 77 -23.13 -0.73 10.99
CA ASP A 77 -22.91 -1.34 12.30
C ASP A 77 -23.31 -2.83 12.33
N ILE A 78 -24.39 -3.21 11.63
CA ILE A 78 -24.80 -4.62 11.50
C ILE A 78 -23.74 -5.42 10.76
N VAL A 79 -23.19 -4.84 9.68
CA VAL A 79 -22.14 -5.46 8.87
C VAL A 79 -20.84 -5.57 9.67
N LEU A 80 -20.47 -4.55 10.44
CA LEU A 80 -19.30 -4.58 11.32
C LEU A 80 -19.41 -5.67 12.38
N VAL A 81 -20.56 -5.77 13.07
CA VAL A 81 -20.78 -6.82 14.07
C VAL A 81 -20.70 -8.20 13.43
N GLY A 82 -21.27 -8.39 12.23
CA GLY A 82 -21.23 -9.66 11.53
C GLY A 82 -19.80 -10.10 11.14
N TYR A 83 -18.99 -9.21 10.55
CA TYR A 83 -17.60 -9.55 10.26
C TYR A 83 -16.75 -9.70 11.53
N ALA A 84 -17.05 -8.98 12.61
CA ALA A 84 -16.37 -9.17 13.90
C ALA A 84 -16.68 -10.55 14.51
N GLN A 85 -17.92 -11.05 14.36
CA GLN A 85 -18.27 -12.42 14.76
C GLN A 85 -17.47 -13.46 13.97
N LEU A 86 -17.34 -13.30 12.65
CA LEU A 86 -16.51 -14.18 11.81
C LEU A 86 -15.02 -14.13 12.18
N MET A 87 -14.51 -12.96 12.55
CA MET A 87 -13.14 -12.82 13.06
C MET A 87 -12.95 -13.60 14.35
N VAL A 88 -13.87 -13.46 15.31
CA VAL A 88 -13.86 -14.17 16.58
C VAL A 88 -13.96 -15.68 16.37
N GLU A 89 -14.82 -16.14 15.45
CA GLU A 89 -14.92 -17.53 15.06
C GLU A 89 -13.59 -18.06 14.48
N GLY A 90 -12.95 -17.27 13.60
CA GLY A 90 -11.62 -17.58 13.07
C GLY A 90 -10.58 -17.76 14.17
N ILE A 91 -10.57 -16.88 15.18
CA ILE A 91 -9.65 -16.95 16.33
C ILE A 91 -9.91 -18.20 17.18
N VAL A 92 -11.19 -18.48 17.50
CA VAL A 92 -11.56 -19.62 18.36
C VAL A 92 -11.20 -20.95 17.71
N ASN A 93 -11.29 -21.03 16.38
CA ASN A 93 -11.00 -22.23 15.62
C ASN A 93 -9.55 -22.30 15.10
N ASP A 94 -8.69 -21.35 15.51
CA ASP A 94 -7.32 -21.17 14.98
C ASP A 94 -7.24 -21.22 13.44
N ASN A 95 -8.26 -20.64 12.80
CA ASN A 95 -8.39 -20.58 11.36
C ASN A 95 -7.87 -19.24 10.83
N ASN A 96 -6.56 -19.17 10.59
CA ASN A 96 -5.89 -17.95 10.14
C ASN A 96 -6.48 -17.39 8.83
N MET A 97 -6.97 -18.26 7.93
CA MET A 97 -7.55 -17.79 6.67
C MET A 97 -8.89 -17.09 6.90
N LEU A 98 -9.77 -17.68 7.72
CA LEU A 98 -11.04 -17.08 8.12
C LEU A 98 -10.81 -15.77 8.90
N GLU A 99 -9.89 -15.79 9.87
CA GLU A 99 -9.53 -14.62 10.67
C GLU A 99 -9.02 -13.47 9.78
N THR A 100 -8.07 -13.74 8.88
CA THR A 100 -7.47 -12.73 8.00
C THR A 100 -8.50 -12.15 7.03
N GLU A 101 -9.37 -12.99 6.45
CA GLU A 101 -10.43 -12.54 5.56
C GLU A 101 -11.45 -11.65 6.30
N ALA A 102 -11.75 -11.98 7.55
CA ALA A 102 -12.65 -11.18 8.40
C ALA A 102 -12.05 -9.82 8.73
N ILE A 103 -10.78 -9.78 9.13
CA ILE A 103 -10.06 -8.52 9.42
C ILE A 103 -9.99 -7.64 8.16
N LYS A 104 -9.70 -8.24 7.01
CA LYS A 104 -9.68 -7.53 5.71
C LYS A 104 -11.06 -6.94 5.39
N SER A 105 -12.12 -7.73 5.56
CA SER A 105 -13.50 -7.30 5.29
C SER A 105 -13.96 -6.18 6.24
N LEU A 106 -13.58 -6.24 7.53
CA LEU A 106 -13.78 -5.14 8.47
C LEU A 106 -13.08 -3.86 7.98
N GLY A 107 -11.83 -3.98 7.51
CA GLY A 107 -11.10 -2.87 6.90
C GLY A 107 -11.85 -2.24 5.73
N ASP A 108 -12.41 -3.06 4.84
CA ASP A 108 -13.17 -2.60 3.67
C ASP A 108 -14.46 -1.85 4.05
N VAL A 109 -15.06 -2.18 5.20
CA VAL A 109 -16.22 -1.45 5.75
C VAL A 109 -15.82 -0.07 6.26
N TYR A 110 -14.74 0.00 7.06
CA TYR A 110 -14.20 1.27 7.54
C TYR A 110 -13.68 2.17 6.41
N LEU A 111 -13.04 1.59 5.40
CA LEU A 111 -12.58 2.31 4.22
C LEU A 111 -13.76 2.95 3.49
N LYS A 112 -14.82 2.18 3.22
CA LYS A 112 -16.04 2.70 2.59
C LYS A 112 -16.64 3.85 3.40
N ARG A 113 -16.84 3.64 4.71
CA ARG A 113 -17.40 4.68 5.59
C ARG A 113 -16.54 5.95 5.63
N GLY A 114 -15.21 5.81 5.70
CA GLY A 114 -14.28 6.94 5.66
C GLY A 114 -14.30 7.67 4.31
N THR A 115 -14.50 6.96 3.20
CA THR A 115 -14.62 7.59 1.87
C THR A 115 -15.92 8.37 1.70
N GLU A 116 -17.02 7.86 2.24
CA GLU A 116 -18.36 8.47 2.15
C GLU A 116 -18.48 9.69 3.08
N THR A 117 -17.97 9.56 4.31
CA THR A 117 -18.04 10.64 5.32
C THR A 117 -16.93 11.67 5.19
N GLY A 118 -15.81 11.30 4.56
CA GLY A 118 -14.58 12.09 4.59
C GLY A 118 -13.83 12.03 5.94
N ASP A 119 -14.22 11.15 6.86
CA ASP A 119 -13.58 11.03 8.17
C ASP A 119 -12.26 10.25 8.09
N THR A 120 -11.15 10.94 8.32
CA THR A 120 -9.81 10.35 8.35
C THR A 120 -9.61 9.34 9.49
N ARG A 121 -10.43 9.37 10.54
CA ARG A 121 -10.37 8.41 11.65
C ARG A 121 -10.78 7.01 11.21
N ASP A 122 -11.83 6.91 10.39
CA ASP A 122 -12.26 5.63 9.83
C ASP A 122 -11.22 5.06 8.86
N LEU A 123 -10.55 5.92 8.08
CA LEU A 123 -9.42 5.49 7.24
C LEU A 123 -8.23 4.99 8.07
N THR A 124 -8.00 5.59 9.23
CA THR A 124 -6.96 5.14 10.17
C THR A 124 -7.30 3.76 10.74
N LYS A 125 -8.57 3.53 11.12
CA LYS A 125 -9.06 2.20 11.56
C LYS A 125 -8.91 1.16 10.44
N ALA A 126 -9.27 1.50 9.21
CA ALA A 126 -9.08 0.62 8.06
C ALA A 126 -7.60 0.24 7.87
N THR A 127 -6.70 1.23 7.94
CA THR A 127 -5.25 1.01 7.84
C THR A 127 -4.73 0.06 8.93
N ALA A 128 -5.16 0.26 10.18
CA ALA A 128 -4.78 -0.61 11.29
C ALA A 128 -5.25 -2.06 11.09
N LEU A 129 -6.48 -2.24 10.61
CA LEU A 129 -7.03 -3.57 10.30
C LEU A 129 -6.26 -4.23 9.14
N TYR A 130 -5.96 -3.51 8.07
CA TYR A 130 -5.17 -4.07 6.97
C TYR A 130 -3.75 -4.46 7.38
N ASN A 131 -3.06 -3.64 8.20
CA ASN A 131 -1.76 -4.02 8.75
C ASN A 131 -1.85 -5.26 9.65
N THR A 132 -2.93 -5.39 10.41
CA THR A 132 -3.18 -6.57 11.25
C THR A 132 -3.43 -7.81 10.37
N ALA A 133 -4.23 -7.68 9.31
CA ALA A 133 -4.45 -8.76 8.34
C ALA A 133 -3.14 -9.15 7.64
N LEU A 134 -2.30 -8.18 7.28
CA LEU A 134 -1.01 -8.41 6.65
C LEU A 134 -0.08 -9.23 7.53
N ALA A 135 0.02 -8.87 8.82
CA ALA A 135 0.82 -9.61 9.80
C ALA A 135 0.37 -11.05 10.02
N ARG A 136 -0.88 -11.38 9.65
CA ARG A 136 -1.46 -12.74 9.77
C ARG A 136 -1.58 -13.47 8.45
N CYS A 137 -1.23 -12.82 7.33
CA CYS A 137 -1.41 -13.39 6.01
C CYS A 137 -0.25 -14.31 5.65
N ASN A 138 -0.51 -15.61 5.63
CA ASN A 138 0.48 -16.62 5.20
C ASN A 138 0.40 -16.92 3.69
N ASN A 139 -0.39 -16.15 2.93
CA ASN A 139 -0.62 -16.35 1.50
C ASN A 139 -0.03 -15.18 0.69
N VAL A 140 0.88 -15.47 -0.23
CA VAL A 140 1.54 -14.47 -1.10
C VAL A 140 0.51 -13.66 -1.89
N GLN A 141 -0.51 -14.32 -2.44
CA GLN A 141 -1.57 -13.62 -3.20
C GLN A 141 -2.45 -12.75 -2.30
N GLY A 142 -2.72 -13.19 -1.06
CA GLY A 142 -3.44 -12.40 -0.07
C GLY A 142 -2.68 -11.14 0.35
N THR A 143 -1.35 -11.25 0.43
CA THR A 143 -0.45 -10.14 0.79
C THR A 143 -0.53 -9.00 -0.21
N VAL A 144 -0.41 -9.28 -1.51
CA VAL A 144 -0.51 -8.26 -2.57
C VAL A 144 -1.86 -7.53 -2.50
N ALA A 145 -2.94 -8.28 -2.29
CA ALA A 145 -4.28 -7.71 -2.20
C ALA A 145 -4.45 -6.77 -0.98
N ILE A 146 -3.77 -7.03 0.13
CA ILE A 146 -3.80 -6.18 1.33
C ILE A 146 -2.92 -4.94 1.13
N VAL A 147 -1.72 -5.08 0.55
CA VAL A 147 -0.84 -3.95 0.23
C VAL A 147 -1.53 -2.96 -0.72
N HIS A 148 -2.23 -3.47 -1.75
CA HIS A 148 -3.00 -2.61 -2.63
C HIS A 148 -4.08 -1.80 -1.89
N ARG A 149 -4.80 -2.41 -0.94
CA ARG A 149 -5.79 -1.73 -0.10
C ARG A 149 -5.16 -0.66 0.79
N LEU A 150 -3.98 -0.92 1.36
CA LEU A 150 -3.22 0.06 2.15
C LEU A 150 -2.84 1.29 1.32
N LEU A 151 -2.25 1.07 0.14
CA LEU A 151 -1.87 2.14 -0.78
C LEU A 151 -3.09 2.96 -1.23
N TYR A 152 -4.19 2.28 -1.56
CA TYR A 152 -5.43 2.94 -1.92
C TYR A 152 -6.00 3.79 -0.77
N THR A 153 -6.01 3.26 0.45
CA THR A 153 -6.47 3.98 1.65
C THR A 153 -5.63 5.23 1.91
N ALA A 154 -4.31 5.13 1.75
CA ALA A 154 -3.38 6.26 1.87
C ALA A 154 -3.67 7.36 0.83
N LYS A 155 -3.90 6.97 -0.43
CA LYS A 155 -4.27 7.89 -1.51
C LYS A 155 -5.57 8.65 -1.20
N ILE A 156 -6.62 7.94 -0.78
CA ILE A 156 -7.90 8.58 -0.42
C ILE A 156 -7.73 9.56 0.75
N ARG A 157 -6.96 9.18 1.77
CA ARG A 157 -6.67 10.06 2.91
C ARG A 157 -5.93 11.34 2.49
N GLN A 158 -4.98 11.22 1.56
CA GLN A 158 -4.28 12.37 0.98
C GLN A 158 -5.23 13.26 0.17
N ASP A 159 -6.12 12.68 -0.64
CA ASP A 159 -7.09 13.43 -1.44
C ASP A 159 -8.07 14.22 -0.56
N ILE A 160 -8.58 13.61 0.52
CA ILE A 160 -9.46 14.26 1.49
C ILE A 160 -8.73 15.43 2.17
N THR A 161 -7.49 15.21 2.61
CA THR A 161 -6.67 16.24 3.26
C THR A 161 -6.35 17.39 2.31
N THR A 162 -6.04 17.08 1.04
CA THR A 162 -5.77 18.09 0.02
C THR A 162 -7.02 18.92 -0.30
N LYS A 163 -8.19 18.28 -0.38
CA LYS A 163 -9.48 18.95 -0.57
C LYS A 163 -9.82 19.86 0.61
N SER A 164 -9.55 19.45 1.85
CA SER A 164 -9.81 20.30 3.04
C SER A 164 -8.91 21.54 3.07
N ILE A 165 -7.62 21.40 2.74
CA ILE A 165 -6.67 22.52 2.65
C ILE A 165 -7.08 23.52 1.56
N LYS A 166 -7.48 23.05 0.37
CA LYS A 166 -7.98 23.91 -0.72
C LYS A 166 -9.27 24.66 -0.34
N LYS A 167 -10.18 24.02 0.39
CA LYS A 167 -11.39 24.68 0.91
C LYS A 167 -11.03 25.75 1.94
N SER A 168 -10.16 25.44 2.90
CA SER A 168 -9.71 26.38 3.93
C SER A 168 -9.03 27.63 3.35
N THR A 169 -8.11 27.44 2.38
CA THR A 169 -7.43 28.56 1.70
C THR A 169 -8.39 29.46 0.91
N ARG A 170 -9.42 28.89 0.27
CA ARG A 170 -10.50 29.67 -0.38
C ARG A 170 -11.33 30.46 0.63
N THR A 171 -11.71 29.86 1.76
CA THR A 171 -12.46 30.54 2.83
C THR A 171 -11.65 31.70 3.42
N LYS A 172 -10.35 31.52 3.66
CA LYS A 172 -9.45 32.58 4.15
C LYS A 172 -9.31 33.74 3.15
N ARG A 173 -9.25 33.47 1.85
CA ARG A 173 -9.26 34.51 0.80
C ARG A 173 -10.57 35.30 0.79
N GLN A 174 -11.72 34.65 0.99
CA GLN A 174 -13.03 35.34 1.04
C GLN A 174 -13.18 36.22 2.29
N GLN A 175 -12.64 35.80 3.44
CA GLN A 175 -12.62 36.64 4.65
C GLN A 175 -11.69 37.85 4.49
N ASN A 176 -10.52 37.70 3.86
CA ASN A 176 -9.62 38.83 3.58
C ASN A 176 -10.20 39.84 2.57
N VAL A 177 -11.05 39.41 1.63
CA VAL A 177 -11.76 40.32 0.72
C VAL A 177 -12.89 41.06 1.43
N ARG A 178 -13.54 40.44 2.42
CA ARG A 178 -14.64 41.07 3.17
C ARG A 178 -14.16 42.04 4.25
N GLY A 179 -12.96 41.84 4.79
CA GLY A 179 -12.34 42.74 5.77
C GLY A 179 -11.70 44.00 5.19
N ARG A 180 -11.71 44.20 3.85
CA ARG A 180 -11.13 45.37 3.17
C ARG A 180 -12.19 46.34 2.62
N LYS A 181 -13.44 46.27 3.11
CA LYS A 181 -14.55 47.11 2.62
C LYS A 181 -14.90 48.30 3.53
N ASP A 182 -14.09 48.58 4.54
CA ASP A 182 -14.18 49.83 5.30
C ASP A 182 -12.85 50.56 5.16
N HIS A 183 -12.93 51.83 4.75
CA HIS A 183 -11.83 52.77 4.43
C HIS A 183 -11.36 52.80 2.96
N ILE A 184 -12.22 53.34 2.09
CA ILE A 184 -11.79 54.01 0.86
C ILE A 184 -11.38 55.44 1.26
N SER A 185 -10.09 55.78 1.11
CA SER A 185 -9.59 57.16 1.06
C SER A 185 -9.06 57.41 -0.35
N PRO A 186 -9.52 58.44 -1.08
CA PRO A 186 -9.09 58.70 -2.45
C PRO A 186 -8.07 59.84 -2.48
N PHE A 187 -6.79 59.54 -2.70
CA PHE A 187 -5.91 60.37 -3.54
C PHE A 187 -4.55 59.72 -3.76
N SER A 188 -4.19 59.48 -5.02
CA SER A 188 -3.01 60.07 -5.67
C SER A 188 -2.69 59.29 -6.95
N THR A 189 -2.89 60.00 -8.04
CA THR A 189 -2.53 59.67 -9.41
C THR A 189 -1.04 59.87 -9.68
N ALA A 190 -0.58 59.22 -10.75
CA ALA A 190 0.66 59.43 -11.52
C ALA A 190 1.91 58.70 -10.94
N THR A 191 2.79 58.07 -11.72
CA THR A 191 3.18 58.26 -13.13
C THR A 191 3.96 57.02 -13.64
N LEU A 192 3.71 56.62 -14.88
CA LEU A 192 4.66 56.26 -15.96
C LEU A 192 5.86 55.30 -15.74
N ASN A 193 5.87 54.28 -16.60
CA ASN A 193 6.92 53.45 -17.20
C ASN A 193 8.39 53.92 -17.07
N ASP A 194 9.34 52.98 -16.93
CA ASP A 194 10.28 52.64 -18.02
C ASP A 194 11.07 51.34 -17.75
N SER A 195 11.53 50.78 -18.87
CA SER A 195 12.28 49.57 -19.17
C SER A 195 13.68 49.49 -18.57
N THR A 196 14.11 48.23 -18.37
CA THR A 196 15.49 47.69 -18.35
C THR A 196 16.44 48.30 -17.31
N ASN A 197 17.23 47.48 -16.63
CA ASN A 197 18.69 47.42 -16.80
C ASN A 197 19.27 46.29 -15.94
N ASP A 198 20.37 45.75 -16.46
CA ASP A 198 21.52 45.11 -15.79
C ASP A 198 21.31 43.80 -15.02
N GLN A 199 21.85 42.66 -15.47
CA GLN A 199 23.29 42.34 -15.69
C GLN A 199 24.08 42.21 -14.40
N MET A 200 24.26 40.97 -13.94
CA MET A 200 25.43 40.58 -13.14
C MET A 200 25.86 39.14 -13.47
N HIS A 201 26.96 39.07 -14.22
CA HIS A 201 28.09 38.12 -14.18
C HIS A 201 27.91 36.72 -13.55
N ARG A 202 28.08 35.63 -14.32
CA ARG A 202 29.36 34.96 -14.69
C ARG A 202 30.10 34.28 -13.51
N LEU A 203 30.16 32.94 -13.56
CA LEU A 203 31.38 32.15 -13.35
C LEU A 203 31.33 30.98 -14.37
N HIS A 204 31.85 31.17 -15.58
CA HIS A 204 33.18 30.71 -16.03
C HIS A 204 33.51 29.26 -15.66
N ARG A 205 33.14 28.36 -16.59
CA ARG A 205 33.88 27.16 -16.93
C ARG A 205 35.15 27.58 -17.68
N ALA A 206 36.31 27.07 -17.27
CA ALA A 206 37.56 27.10 -18.04
C ALA A 206 38.04 25.66 -18.29
N PRO A 207 38.90 25.44 -19.30
CA PRO A 207 38.97 24.18 -20.05
C PRO A 207 40.25 23.36 -19.78
N GLU A 208 40.22 22.13 -20.32
CA GLU A 208 41.33 21.26 -20.71
C GLU A 208 42.26 20.68 -19.63
N LEU A 209 42.41 19.35 -19.63
CA LEU A 209 43.70 18.69 -19.88
C LEU A 209 43.49 17.22 -20.27
N GLN A 210 44.20 16.85 -21.33
CA GLN A 210 44.32 15.52 -21.93
C GLN A 210 44.95 14.51 -20.95
N LYS A 211 44.60 13.23 -21.10
CA LYS A 211 45.60 12.17 -21.24
C LYS A 211 45.00 10.91 -21.84
N ALA A 212 45.59 10.51 -22.96
CA ALA A 212 45.50 9.18 -23.52
C ALA A 212 46.23 8.20 -22.60
N GLU A 213 45.70 6.99 -22.48
CA GLU A 213 46.43 5.73 -22.27
C GLU A 213 45.39 4.59 -22.33
N ASN A 214 45.39 3.84 -23.43
CA ASN A 214 44.90 2.45 -23.42
C ASN A 214 46.05 1.61 -22.85
N PRO A 215 45.78 0.60 -21.99
CA PRO A 215 45.42 -0.68 -22.58
C PRO A 215 44.49 -1.58 -21.72
N THR A 216 43.83 -2.52 -22.40
CA THR A 216 43.40 -3.85 -21.90
C THR A 216 42.04 -3.94 -21.18
N GLY A 217 41.02 -4.31 -21.97
CA GLY A 217 40.03 -5.35 -21.62
C GLY A 217 39.13 -5.14 -20.42
N ALA A 218 38.00 -4.46 -20.61
CA ALA A 218 36.70 -4.66 -19.95
C ALA A 218 35.78 -3.46 -20.28
N ASP A 219 35.09 -3.47 -21.42
CA ASP A 219 34.38 -2.28 -21.93
C ASP A 219 32.91 -2.53 -22.26
N ASP A 220 32.25 -3.38 -21.48
CA ASP A 220 30.84 -3.80 -21.68
C ASP A 220 29.94 -3.36 -20.50
N ASP A 221 30.51 -3.16 -19.30
CA ASP A 221 29.78 -2.62 -18.14
C ASP A 221 29.53 -1.10 -18.24
N THR A 222 30.36 -0.37 -18.99
CA THR A 222 30.25 1.08 -19.16
C THR A 222 29.04 1.47 -20.02
N GLU A 223 28.78 0.72 -21.10
CA GLU A 223 27.68 0.98 -22.04
C GLU A 223 26.31 0.68 -21.42
N TYR A 224 26.22 -0.40 -20.62
CA TYR A 224 25.02 -0.73 -19.85
C TYR A 224 24.60 0.40 -18.90
N GLU A 225 25.54 0.89 -18.08
CA GLU A 225 25.26 1.93 -17.09
C GLU A 225 24.93 3.28 -17.75
N GLU A 226 25.57 3.59 -18.87
CA GLU A 226 25.26 4.79 -19.65
C GLU A 226 23.82 4.75 -20.17
N HIS A 227 23.40 3.65 -20.79
CA HIS A 227 22.03 3.47 -21.27
C HIS A 227 20.99 3.48 -20.15
N LEU A 228 21.31 2.92 -18.99
CA LEU A 228 20.42 2.93 -17.82
C LEU A 228 20.25 4.35 -17.25
N HIS A 229 21.33 5.11 -17.19
CA HIS A 229 21.31 6.49 -16.74
C HIS A 229 20.54 7.40 -17.73
N ASP A 230 20.80 7.26 -19.03
CA ASP A 230 20.14 8.04 -20.07
C ASP A 230 18.64 7.75 -20.16
N GLY A 231 18.24 6.48 -20.05
CA GLY A 231 16.82 6.11 -19.95
C GLY A 231 16.16 6.68 -18.70
N SER A 232 16.87 6.71 -17.57
CA SER A 232 16.36 7.29 -16.32
C SER A 232 16.17 8.80 -16.44
N ARG A 233 17.10 9.50 -17.10
CA ARG A 233 16.99 10.93 -17.40
C ARG A 233 15.80 11.22 -18.33
N ALA A 234 15.63 10.47 -19.40
CA ALA A 234 14.50 10.61 -20.33
C ALA A 234 13.15 10.32 -19.65
N LEU A 235 13.09 9.33 -18.76
CA LEU A 235 11.89 9.02 -18.00
C LEU A 235 11.50 10.16 -17.03
N GLN A 236 12.48 10.87 -16.47
CA GLN A 236 12.24 12.03 -15.61
C GLN A 236 11.74 13.23 -16.41
N THR A 237 12.29 13.48 -17.60
CA THR A 237 11.86 14.58 -18.49
C THR A 237 10.52 14.29 -19.18
N GLY A 238 10.05 13.04 -19.15
CA GLY A 238 8.77 12.61 -19.71
C GLY A 238 8.83 12.22 -21.19
N ASP A 239 10.03 12.13 -21.75
CA ASP A 239 10.27 11.59 -23.08
C ASP A 239 10.27 10.06 -23.03
N LEU A 240 9.09 9.48 -23.23
CA LEU A 240 8.85 8.05 -23.11
C LEU A 240 9.51 7.25 -24.24
N ASP A 241 9.67 7.84 -25.42
CA ASP A 241 10.20 7.15 -26.60
C ASP A 241 11.72 6.98 -26.48
N THR A 242 12.42 8.05 -26.07
CA THR A 242 13.85 8.00 -25.76
C THR A 242 14.14 7.10 -24.55
N ALA A 243 13.27 7.12 -23.53
CA ALA A 243 13.40 6.23 -22.36
C ALA A 243 13.28 4.75 -22.74
N GLU A 244 12.29 4.40 -23.56
CA GLU A 244 12.13 3.02 -24.07
C GLU A 244 13.34 2.56 -24.87
N GLN A 245 13.84 3.40 -25.79
CA GLN A 245 15.02 3.07 -26.60
C GLN A 245 16.25 2.83 -25.73
N SER A 246 16.49 3.70 -24.75
CA SER A 246 17.65 3.61 -23.86
C SER A 246 17.59 2.37 -22.96
N PHE A 247 16.44 2.06 -22.34
CA PHE A 247 16.31 0.84 -21.54
C PHE A 247 16.34 -0.44 -22.39
N SER A 248 15.86 -0.39 -23.63
CA SER A 248 15.98 -1.51 -24.57
C SER A 248 17.43 -1.73 -25.02
N ALA A 249 18.21 -0.66 -25.15
CA ALA A 249 19.64 -0.75 -25.43
C ALA A 249 20.39 -1.36 -24.23
N ALA A 250 20.10 -0.90 -23.01
CA ALA A 250 20.65 -1.50 -21.78
C ALA A 250 20.36 -3.01 -21.69
N LEU A 251 19.13 -3.44 -22.04
CA LEU A 251 18.78 -4.87 -22.08
C LEU A 251 19.59 -5.66 -23.11
N LYS A 252 19.85 -5.06 -24.28
CA LYS A 252 20.64 -5.72 -25.34
C LYS A 252 22.09 -5.90 -24.94
N SER A 253 22.70 -4.91 -24.26
CA SER A 253 24.07 -5.01 -23.76
C SER A 253 24.20 -6.14 -22.73
N VAL A 254 23.21 -6.31 -21.84
CA VAL A 254 23.22 -7.41 -20.84
C VAL A 254 22.99 -8.79 -21.47
N HIS A 255 22.13 -8.88 -22.49
CA HIS A 255 21.78 -10.14 -23.13
C HIS A 255 22.95 -10.80 -23.87
N VAL A 256 23.89 -10.00 -24.40
CA VAL A 256 25.10 -10.49 -25.08
C VAL A 256 26.09 -11.08 -24.07
N GLN A 257 26.03 -10.67 -22.81
CA GLN A 257 27.03 -10.99 -21.79
C GLN A 257 26.66 -12.19 -20.89
N GLY A 258 25.47 -12.79 -21.07
CA GLY A 258 25.01 -13.92 -20.25
C GLY A 258 24.74 -13.56 -18.78
N GLN A 259 24.64 -12.27 -18.45
CA GLN A 259 24.44 -11.77 -17.08
C GLN A 259 22.96 -11.55 -16.79
N HIS A 260 22.17 -12.63 -16.67
CA HIS A 260 20.76 -12.57 -16.25
C HIS A 260 20.52 -11.75 -14.97
N LYS A 261 21.55 -11.66 -14.12
CA LYS A 261 21.57 -10.88 -12.88
C LYS A 261 21.36 -9.37 -13.06
N LYS A 262 21.61 -8.81 -14.25
CA LYS A 262 21.48 -7.37 -14.54
C LYS A 262 20.22 -7.00 -15.35
N GLU A 263 19.41 -7.98 -15.77
CA GLU A 263 18.22 -7.73 -16.63
C GLU A 263 17.00 -7.21 -15.85
N ALA A 264 16.94 -7.48 -14.53
CA ALA A 264 15.79 -7.12 -13.70
C ALA A 264 15.53 -5.61 -13.63
N GLU A 265 16.57 -4.79 -13.51
CA GLU A 265 16.41 -3.34 -13.37
C GLU A 265 15.91 -2.67 -14.67
N PRO A 266 16.52 -2.89 -15.84
CA PRO A 266 16.02 -2.34 -17.09
C PRO A 266 14.59 -2.81 -17.43
N LEU A 267 14.24 -4.08 -17.17
CA LEU A 267 12.88 -4.60 -17.35
C LEU A 267 11.85 -3.85 -16.49
N TYR A 268 12.18 -3.61 -15.21
CA TYR A 268 11.33 -2.85 -14.31
C TYR A 268 11.18 -1.40 -14.76
N LYS A 269 12.26 -0.75 -15.22
CA LYS A 269 12.23 0.63 -15.72
C LYS A 269 11.43 0.73 -17.02
N LEU A 270 11.53 -0.25 -17.91
CA LEU A 270 10.70 -0.34 -19.12
C LEU A 270 9.21 -0.55 -18.79
N GLY A 271 8.91 -1.36 -17.77
CA GLY A 271 7.56 -1.48 -17.23
C GLY A 271 6.97 -0.13 -16.77
N LYS A 272 7.78 0.74 -16.14
CA LYS A 272 7.38 2.11 -15.78
C LYS A 272 7.12 3.00 -17.00
N VAL A 273 7.90 2.86 -18.08
CA VAL A 273 7.68 3.59 -19.33
C VAL A 273 6.30 3.25 -19.89
N TYR A 274 5.99 1.96 -20.04
CA TYR A 274 4.71 1.50 -20.55
C TYR A 274 3.52 1.85 -19.63
N LEU A 275 3.71 1.81 -18.31
CA LEU A 275 2.70 2.29 -17.37
C LEU A 275 2.38 3.78 -17.58
N ARG A 276 3.41 4.62 -17.71
CA ARG A 276 3.22 6.05 -17.97
C ARG A 276 2.58 6.29 -19.34
N ARG A 277 2.95 5.50 -20.36
CA ARG A 277 2.36 5.58 -21.69
C ARG A 277 0.87 5.24 -21.65
N GLY A 278 0.48 4.12 -21.03
CA GLY A 278 -0.91 3.72 -20.84
C GLY A 278 -1.75 4.73 -20.04
N ILE A 279 -1.15 5.41 -19.05
CA ILE A 279 -1.83 6.50 -18.32
C ILE A 279 -2.15 7.67 -19.26
N ARG A 280 -1.24 7.99 -20.19
CA ARG A 280 -1.35 9.11 -21.15
C ARG A 280 -2.27 8.76 -22.34
N SER A 281 -2.11 7.58 -22.93
CA SER A 281 -2.86 7.10 -24.09
C SER A 281 -4.25 6.56 -23.73
N LYS A 282 -4.46 6.12 -22.49
CA LYS A 282 -5.62 5.32 -22.04
C LYS A 282 -5.76 3.98 -22.77
N ASP A 283 -4.66 3.47 -23.34
CA ASP A 283 -4.63 2.19 -24.02
C ASP A 283 -4.43 1.02 -23.04
N GLY A 284 -5.29 0.01 -23.15
CA GLY A 284 -5.20 -1.25 -22.40
C GLY A 284 -3.98 -2.09 -22.78
N GLY A 285 -3.50 -1.96 -24.02
CA GLY A 285 -2.31 -2.65 -24.52
C GLY A 285 -1.05 -2.29 -23.74
N ASP A 286 -0.85 -1.00 -23.49
CA ASP A 286 0.28 -0.47 -22.71
C ASP A 286 0.28 -0.98 -21.25
N PHE A 287 -0.89 -1.08 -20.61
CA PHE A 287 -0.98 -1.65 -19.25
C PHE A 287 -0.61 -3.14 -19.23
N THR A 288 -0.99 -3.88 -20.27
CA THR A 288 -0.65 -5.31 -20.39
C THR A 288 0.85 -5.50 -20.57
N LYS A 289 1.49 -4.70 -21.42
CA LYS A 289 2.95 -4.68 -21.58
C LYS A 289 3.66 -4.31 -20.28
N ALA A 290 3.17 -3.30 -19.56
CA ALA A 290 3.72 -2.91 -18.27
C ALA A 290 3.66 -4.04 -17.24
N ALA A 291 2.53 -4.75 -17.17
CA ALA A 291 2.36 -5.88 -16.25
C ALA A 291 3.30 -7.05 -16.61
N ALA A 292 3.41 -7.40 -17.89
CA ALA A 292 4.30 -8.45 -18.35
C ALA A 292 5.77 -8.16 -18.01
N LEU A 293 6.24 -6.92 -18.24
CA LEU A 293 7.61 -6.49 -17.93
C LEU A 293 7.89 -6.48 -16.42
N CYS A 294 6.93 -6.06 -15.59
CA CYS A 294 7.08 -6.12 -14.14
C CYS A 294 7.18 -7.56 -13.62
N ASN A 295 6.38 -8.48 -14.18
CA ASN A 295 6.43 -9.89 -13.80
C ASN A 295 7.75 -10.55 -14.26
N ALA A 296 8.27 -10.19 -15.44
CA ALA A 296 9.56 -10.65 -15.91
C ALA A 296 10.70 -10.16 -14.99
N ALA A 297 10.70 -8.89 -14.61
CA ALA A 297 11.68 -8.33 -13.67
C ALA A 297 11.67 -9.04 -12.30
N LEU A 298 10.48 -9.40 -11.80
CA LEU A 298 10.33 -10.17 -10.56
C LEU A 298 10.90 -11.59 -10.68
N GLY A 299 10.65 -12.27 -11.81
CA GLY A 299 11.20 -13.60 -12.07
C GLY A 299 12.73 -13.59 -12.08
N GLU A 300 13.34 -12.62 -12.75
CA GLU A 300 14.81 -12.48 -12.78
C GLU A 300 15.41 -12.14 -11.40
N ALA A 301 14.71 -11.31 -10.61
CA ALA A 301 15.11 -11.00 -9.24
C ALA A 301 14.93 -12.18 -8.26
N GLU A 302 13.98 -13.08 -8.53
CA GLU A 302 13.73 -14.28 -7.71
C GLU A 302 14.76 -15.39 -7.99
N ILE A 303 15.17 -15.56 -9.25
CA ILE A 303 16.27 -16.48 -9.65
C ILE A 303 17.60 -16.08 -8.98
N LEU A 304 17.82 -14.78 -8.81
CA LEU A 304 18.95 -14.19 -8.10
C LEU A 304 19.03 -14.54 -6.61
N MET A 305 17.91 -14.89 -5.96
CA MET A 305 17.88 -15.25 -4.54
C MET A 305 17.97 -16.77 -4.29
N ILE A 306 17.87 -17.59 -5.34
CA ILE A 306 17.83 -19.06 -5.25
C ILE A 306 19.13 -19.71 -5.75
N THR A 307 20.00 -18.95 -6.42
CA THR A 307 21.32 -19.43 -6.88
C THR A 307 22.43 -19.04 -5.88
N PRO A 308 23.10 -19.99 -5.21
CA PRO A 308 24.19 -19.71 -4.28
C PRO A 308 25.45 -19.15 -4.95
#